data_AF-A0A3M1GD14-F1
#
_entry.id   AF-A0A3M1GD14-F1
#
_cell.length_a   1.000
_cell.length_b   1.000
_cell.length_c   1.000
_cell.angle_alpha   90.00
_cell.angle_beta   90.00
_cell.angle_gamma   90.00
#
_symmetry.space_group_name_H-M   'P 1'
#
loop_
_entity.id
_entity.type
_entity.pdbx_description
1 polymer ?
#
loop_
_entity_poly.entity_id
_entity_poly.type
_entity_poly.pdbx_seq_one_letter_code
_entity_poly.pdbx_strand_id
1 'polypeptide(L)'
;MGNQLFCCFFAGFFFATFFFMGKASTMGSHRADVTTQTCANDSARGFPVSLGGRQTGRGFSRLALVQSVGNFGTFFELGFEHIFGARDHLVFLLGLLLVCAGWRRLVVIMVTFTVAHSTTLVLSAALPTAPGFDAWVDSLIAATIAVVGIGNLILKKEPRHRVIEVFVFGLLHGFGFAAALRSEVPWAEGAGVVKPVLGFNLGVEAGQVLVAVIVFPLIFWARQHPKIGSYVVPVGSGLVAFFGAIWLVRATV
;
A
#
# COMPACT_ATOMS: atom_id res chain seq x y z
N MET A 1 -10.53 28.11 -15.44
CA MET A 1 -11.36 26.97 -14.96
C MET A 1 -10.56 25.83 -14.29
N GLY A 2 -9.23 25.94 -14.08
CA GLY A 2 -8.41 24.84 -13.51
C GLY A 2 -8.33 24.76 -11.97
N ASN A 3 -8.75 25.80 -11.23
CA ASN A 3 -8.57 25.85 -9.77
C ASN A 3 -9.77 25.28 -8.99
N GLN A 4 -10.98 25.21 -9.58
CA GLN A 4 -12.15 24.67 -8.88
C GLN A 4 -12.21 23.14 -8.89
N LEU A 5 -11.74 22.48 -9.95
CA LEU A 5 -11.57 21.02 -9.93
C LEU A 5 -10.52 20.57 -8.90
N PHE A 6 -9.50 21.39 -8.65
CA PHE A 6 -8.41 21.09 -7.70
C PHE A 6 -8.90 21.02 -6.25
N CYS A 7 -9.74 21.96 -5.82
CA CYS A 7 -10.38 21.88 -4.49
C CYS A 7 -11.38 20.72 -4.39
N CYS A 8 -12.13 20.43 -5.46
CA CYS A 8 -13.08 19.30 -5.46
C CYS A 8 -12.37 17.93 -5.44
N PHE A 9 -11.18 17.80 -6.02
CA PHE A 9 -10.42 16.54 -6.04
C PHE A 9 -9.70 16.28 -4.71
N PHE A 10 -9.15 17.32 -4.06
CA PHE A 10 -8.52 17.22 -2.74
C PHE A 10 -9.57 16.96 -1.63
N ALA A 11 -10.73 17.64 -1.72
CA ALA A 11 -11.89 17.31 -0.88
C ALA A 11 -12.44 15.91 -1.21
N GLY A 12 -12.37 15.48 -2.47
CA GLY A 12 -12.74 14.14 -2.93
C GLY A 12 -11.82 13.03 -2.42
N PHE A 13 -10.52 13.27 -2.24
CA PHE A 13 -9.58 12.32 -1.62
C PHE A 13 -9.92 12.04 -0.16
N PHE A 14 -10.23 13.09 0.61
CA PHE A 14 -10.72 12.94 1.99
C PHE A 14 -12.11 12.29 2.00
N PHE A 15 -13.03 12.70 1.14
CA PHE A 15 -14.41 12.20 1.12
C PHE A 15 -14.54 10.77 0.61
N ALA A 16 -13.81 10.35 -0.44
CA ALA A 16 -13.87 9.00 -0.98
C ALA A 16 -13.26 7.98 -0.01
N THR A 17 -12.14 8.33 0.63
CA THR A 17 -11.53 7.52 1.69
C THR A 17 -12.45 7.40 2.91
N PHE A 18 -13.22 8.43 3.25
CA PHE A 18 -14.19 8.37 4.36
C PHE A 18 -15.51 7.66 3.99
N PHE A 19 -16.03 7.89 2.78
CA PHE A 19 -17.34 7.41 2.31
C PHE A 19 -17.32 5.90 2.00
N PHE A 20 -16.27 5.39 1.37
CA PHE A 20 -16.14 3.95 1.13
C PHE A 20 -15.92 3.18 2.44
N MET A 21 -15.19 3.78 3.37
CA MET A 21 -14.85 3.18 4.67
C MET A 21 -16.04 3.21 5.66
N GLY A 22 -16.90 4.23 5.60
CA GLY A 22 -18.14 4.31 6.38
C GLY A 22 -19.17 3.23 6.03
N LYS A 23 -19.08 2.64 4.82
CA LYS A 23 -19.96 1.55 4.37
C LYS A 23 -19.44 0.15 4.73
N ALA A 24 -18.13 0.00 4.93
CA ALA A 24 -17.53 -1.27 5.36
C ALA A 24 -17.78 -1.57 6.85
N SER A 25 -17.85 -0.53 7.69
CA SER A 25 -18.13 -0.68 9.14
C SER A 25 -19.56 -1.12 9.47
N THR A 26 -20.51 -1.07 8.54
CA THR A 26 -21.92 -1.43 8.79
C THR A 26 -22.30 -2.86 8.40
N MET A 27 -21.36 -3.65 7.86
CA MET A 27 -21.60 -5.03 7.41
C MET A 27 -21.08 -6.12 8.37
N GLY A 28 -21.08 -5.84 9.68
CA GLY A 28 -20.62 -6.78 10.71
C GLY A 28 -21.41 -6.67 12.01
N SER A 29 -22.73 -6.81 11.95
CA SER A 29 -23.56 -7.00 13.14
C SER A 29 -24.41 -8.26 12.99
N HIS A 30 -23.75 -9.42 13.07
CA HIS A 30 -24.42 -10.65 13.47
C HIS A 30 -24.17 -10.84 14.97
N ARG A 31 -25.23 -10.56 15.72
CA ARG A 31 -25.40 -10.74 17.15
C ARG A 31 -25.10 -12.21 17.52
N ALA A 32 -23.98 -12.46 18.19
CA ALA A 32 -23.76 -13.71 18.90
C ALA A 32 -24.20 -13.50 20.35
N ASP A 33 -25.34 -14.08 20.70
CA ASP A 33 -25.80 -14.21 22.08
C ASP A 33 -24.79 -15.07 22.87
N VAL A 34 -24.05 -14.44 23.77
CA VAL A 34 -23.26 -15.14 24.78
C VAL A 34 -24.21 -15.45 25.94
N THR A 35 -24.76 -16.66 25.93
CA THR A 35 -25.45 -17.23 27.08
C THR A 35 -24.44 -17.39 28.23
N THR A 36 -24.57 -16.54 29.25
CA THR A 36 -23.94 -16.72 30.56
C THR A 36 -24.51 -17.97 31.22
N GLN A 37 -23.83 -19.11 31.07
CA GLN A 37 -24.11 -20.30 31.87
C GLN A 37 -23.06 -20.45 32.96
N THR A 38 -23.44 -19.94 34.12
CA THR A 38 -22.87 -20.23 35.43
C THR A 38 -22.88 -21.74 35.71
N CYS A 39 -21.71 -22.36 35.86
CA CYS A 39 -21.57 -23.62 36.59
C CYS A 39 -21.05 -23.30 37.99
N ALA A 40 -21.98 -23.14 38.93
CA ALA A 40 -21.71 -23.22 40.36
C ALA A 40 -21.97 -24.65 40.84
N ASN A 41 -21.10 -25.11 41.75
CA ASN A 41 -21.17 -26.29 42.61
C ASN A 41 -20.99 -27.68 41.98
N ASP A 42 -19.83 -28.30 42.30
CA ASP A 42 -19.89 -29.52 43.09
C ASP A 42 -18.67 -29.67 44.02
N SER A 43 -18.91 -30.24 45.19
CA SER A 43 -18.01 -30.22 46.36
C SER A 43 -17.11 -31.46 46.45
N ALA A 44 -15.93 -31.24 47.05
CA ALA A 44 -15.10 -32.17 47.83
C ALA A 44 -14.38 -33.33 47.11
N ARG A 45 -13.04 -33.26 47.08
CA ARG A 45 -12.08 -34.16 47.78
C ARG A 45 -10.63 -33.75 47.48
N GLY A 46 -9.78 -33.89 48.48
CA GLY A 46 -8.54 -33.12 48.62
C GLY A 46 -7.29 -33.66 47.92
N PHE A 47 -6.29 -32.78 47.88
CA PHE A 47 -4.85 -33.08 47.86
C PHE A 47 -4.11 -31.79 48.26
N PRO A 48 -3.18 -31.79 49.23
CA PRO A 48 -2.43 -30.58 49.58
C PRO A 48 -1.27 -30.42 48.58
N VAL A 49 -1.36 -29.44 47.69
CA VAL A 49 -0.23 -29.07 46.82
C VAL A 49 0.44 -27.83 47.40
N SER A 50 1.70 -28.04 47.72
CA SER A 50 2.73 -27.15 48.22
C SER A 50 2.63 -25.69 47.79
N LEU A 51 2.75 -24.79 48.78
CA LEU A 51 3.14 -23.39 48.60
C LEU A 51 4.45 -23.32 47.79
N GLY A 52 4.41 -22.69 46.63
CA GLY A 52 5.56 -22.61 45.74
C GLY A 52 5.32 -21.79 44.47
N GLY A 53 5.37 -20.46 44.60
CA GLY A 53 5.83 -19.57 43.53
C GLY A 53 4.78 -18.96 42.59
N ARG A 54 5.13 -17.73 42.16
CA ARG A 54 4.55 -16.88 41.10
C ARG A 54 3.20 -16.22 41.40
N GLN A 55 3.21 -14.88 41.36
CA GLN A 55 2.41 -14.06 40.42
C GLN A 55 2.94 -12.60 40.42
N THR A 56 4.00 -12.34 39.66
CA THR A 56 4.31 -10.98 39.20
C THR A 56 4.74 -11.05 37.74
N GLY A 57 3.91 -10.50 36.86
CA GLY A 57 4.23 -10.31 35.45
C GLY A 57 3.29 -11.04 34.49
N ARG A 58 2.91 -10.32 33.43
CA ARG A 58 2.11 -10.72 32.25
C ARG A 58 0.61 -10.34 32.22
N GLY A 59 0.24 -9.20 32.80
CA GLY A 59 -0.95 -8.44 32.37
C GLY A 59 -0.63 -7.41 31.26
N PHE A 60 0.59 -6.88 31.25
CA PHE A 60 0.99 -5.76 30.37
C PHE A 60 1.38 -6.18 28.94
N SER A 61 1.76 -7.44 28.72
CA SER A 61 2.30 -7.87 27.43
C SER A 61 1.24 -8.02 26.34
N ARG A 62 -0.01 -8.38 26.67
CA ARG A 62 -1.10 -8.43 25.68
C ARG A 62 -1.68 -7.04 25.40
N LEU A 63 -1.79 -6.17 26.42
CA LEU A 63 -2.31 -4.81 26.23
C LEU A 63 -1.37 -3.95 25.38
N ALA A 64 -0.06 -3.99 25.63
CA ALA A 64 0.92 -3.27 24.81
C ALA A 64 0.97 -3.78 23.35
N LEU A 65 0.75 -5.08 23.14
CA LEU A 65 0.73 -5.71 21.82
C LEU A 65 -0.55 -5.39 21.05
N VAL A 66 -1.71 -5.32 21.72
CA VAL A 66 -2.98 -4.84 21.15
C VAL A 66 -2.93 -3.33 20.85
N GLN A 67 -2.25 -2.55 21.70
CA GLN A 67 -2.06 -1.12 21.50
C GLN A 67 -1.13 -0.80 20.31
N SER A 68 -0.21 -1.72 19.98
CA SER A 68 0.63 -1.66 18.78
C SER A 68 -0.15 -1.84 17.47
N VAL A 69 -1.21 -2.63 17.45
CA VAL A 69 -2.04 -2.88 16.23
C VAL A 69 -2.94 -1.68 15.89
N GLY A 70 -3.08 -0.71 16.81
CA GLY A 70 -3.88 0.51 16.63
C GLY A 70 -3.06 1.79 16.43
N ASN A 71 -1.72 1.71 16.44
CA ASN A 71 -0.89 2.90 16.42
C ASN A 71 -0.65 3.40 14.99
N PHE A 72 -1.35 4.47 14.62
CA PHE A 72 -1.22 5.15 13.33
C PHE A 72 0.24 5.43 12.94
N GLY A 73 1.08 5.82 13.91
CA GLY A 73 2.49 6.14 13.67
C GLY A 73 3.30 4.95 13.16
N THR A 74 3.06 3.75 13.69
CA THR A 74 3.74 2.53 13.24
C THR A 74 3.39 2.20 11.79
N PHE A 75 2.10 2.31 11.42
CA PHE A 75 1.69 2.06 10.03
C PHE A 75 2.18 3.15 9.08
N PHE A 76 2.26 4.41 9.52
CA PHE A 76 2.87 5.49 8.76
C PHE A 76 4.34 5.21 8.44
N GLU A 77 5.12 4.80 9.44
CA GLU A 77 6.53 4.45 9.26
C GLU A 77 6.68 3.25 8.31
N LEU A 78 5.88 2.20 8.49
CA LEU A 78 5.83 1.06 7.58
C LEU A 78 5.51 1.48 6.13
N GLY A 79 4.56 2.40 5.94
CA GLY A 79 4.22 2.95 4.62
C GLY A 79 5.34 3.77 3.99
N PHE A 80 6.03 4.57 4.81
CA PHE A 80 7.15 5.36 4.36
C PHE A 80 8.33 4.47 3.95
N GLU A 81 8.70 3.51 4.79
CA GLU A 81 9.78 2.55 4.52
C GLU A 81 9.46 1.63 3.34
N HIS A 82 8.19 1.27 3.16
CA HIS A 82 7.73 0.48 2.01
C HIS A 82 8.13 1.11 0.68
N ILE A 83 8.05 2.44 0.52
CA ILE A 83 8.49 3.10 -0.73
C ILE A 83 9.97 2.85 -1.02
N PHE A 84 10.82 2.80 0.00
CA PHE A 84 12.27 2.61 -0.16
C PHE A 84 12.66 1.13 -0.25
N GLY A 85 11.94 0.24 0.43
CA GLY A 85 12.14 -1.21 0.36
C GLY A 85 11.59 -1.83 -0.93
N ALA A 86 10.52 -1.27 -1.48
CA ALA A 86 9.83 -1.76 -2.66
C ALA A 86 10.54 -1.27 -3.94
N ARG A 87 11.44 -2.09 -4.48
CA ARG A 87 12.20 -1.77 -5.70
C ARG A 87 11.28 -1.52 -6.91
N ASP A 88 10.16 -2.23 -6.98
CA ASP A 88 9.13 -2.05 -8.00
C ASP A 88 8.49 -0.66 -7.97
N HIS A 89 8.24 -0.10 -6.78
CA HIS A 89 7.73 1.26 -6.59
C HIS A 89 8.67 2.31 -7.16
N LEU A 90 9.95 2.21 -6.80
CA LEU A 90 10.94 3.18 -7.23
C LEU A 90 11.16 3.11 -8.76
N VAL A 91 11.21 1.92 -9.34
CA VAL A 91 11.37 1.75 -10.78
C VAL A 91 10.12 2.20 -11.54
N PHE A 92 8.93 1.89 -11.04
CA PHE A 92 7.68 2.37 -11.62
C PHE A 92 7.61 3.90 -11.56
N LEU A 93 7.81 4.50 -10.38
CA LEU A 93 7.82 5.94 -10.17
C LEU A 93 8.85 6.63 -11.06
N LEU A 94 10.05 6.08 -11.20
CA LEU A 94 11.06 6.58 -12.14
C LEU A 94 10.53 6.60 -13.58
N GLY A 95 9.89 5.51 -14.02
CA GLY A 95 9.21 5.42 -15.32
C GLY A 95 8.19 6.53 -15.53
N LEU A 96 7.43 6.89 -14.50
CA LEU A 96 6.47 7.99 -14.55
C LEU A 96 7.16 9.36 -14.64
N LEU A 97 8.15 9.59 -13.78
CA LEU A 97 8.86 10.87 -13.67
C LEU A 97 9.64 11.23 -14.94
N LEU A 98 10.18 10.23 -15.66
CA LEU A 98 10.96 10.45 -16.89
C LEU A 98 10.21 11.24 -17.95
N VAL A 99 8.93 10.93 -18.16
CA VAL A 99 8.10 11.56 -19.20
C VAL A 99 7.04 12.51 -18.66
N CYS A 100 6.96 12.70 -17.34
CA CYS A 100 5.95 13.55 -16.71
C CYS A 100 6.03 15.00 -17.23
N ALA A 101 4.87 15.56 -17.56
CA ALA A 101 4.77 16.89 -18.15
C ALA A 101 4.86 18.05 -17.14
N GLY A 102 4.72 17.79 -15.83
CA GLY A 102 4.83 18.82 -14.81
C GLY A 102 4.21 18.45 -13.46
N TRP A 103 4.41 19.31 -12.46
CA TRP A 103 3.99 19.09 -11.06
C TRP A 103 2.51 18.80 -10.87
N ARG A 104 1.62 19.48 -11.61
CA ARG A 104 0.18 19.22 -11.54
C ARG A 104 -0.16 17.79 -11.93
N ARG A 105 0.51 17.28 -12.96
CA ARG A 105 0.28 15.94 -13.47
C ARG A 105 0.88 14.89 -12.52
N LEU A 106 2.00 15.23 -11.89
CA LEU A 106 2.63 14.41 -10.87
C LEU A 106 1.73 14.18 -9.66
N VAL A 107 1.10 15.24 -9.14
CA VAL A 107 0.13 15.12 -8.04
C VAL A 107 -1.05 14.24 -8.42
N VAL A 108 -1.61 14.41 -9.63
CA VAL A 108 -2.72 13.56 -10.11
C VAL A 108 -2.30 12.09 -10.14
N ILE A 109 -1.09 11.80 -10.62
CA ILE A 109 -0.55 10.44 -10.67
C ILE A 109 -0.39 9.85 -9.26
N MET A 110 0.21 10.59 -8.31
CA MET A 110 0.40 10.13 -6.92
C MET A 110 -0.94 9.83 -6.25
N VAL A 111 -1.89 10.77 -6.31
CA VAL A 111 -3.22 10.59 -5.71
C VAL A 111 -3.95 9.40 -6.35
N THR A 112 -3.84 9.23 -7.68
CA THR A 112 -4.45 8.09 -8.38
C THR A 112 -3.89 6.76 -7.86
N PHE A 113 -2.56 6.69 -7.69
CA PHE A 113 -1.90 5.53 -7.13
C PHE A 113 -2.41 5.24 -5.71
N THR A 114 -2.40 6.24 -4.82
CA THR A 114 -2.83 6.09 -3.42
C THR A 114 -4.28 5.62 -3.33
N VAL A 115 -5.19 6.16 -4.15
CA VAL A 115 -6.60 5.76 -4.17
C VAL A 115 -6.77 4.30 -4.63
N ALA A 116 -6.09 3.91 -5.70
CA ALA A 116 -6.12 2.52 -6.19
C ALA A 116 -5.53 1.55 -5.15
N HIS A 117 -4.39 1.91 -4.58
CA HIS A 117 -3.71 1.10 -3.57
C HIS A 117 -4.57 0.96 -2.31
N SER A 118 -5.17 2.04 -1.82
CA SER A 118 -6.07 2.02 -0.66
C SER A 118 -7.27 1.10 -0.89
N THR A 119 -7.86 1.17 -2.09
CA THR A 119 -9.04 0.37 -2.46
C THR A 119 -8.76 -1.12 -2.35
N THR A 120 -7.59 -1.56 -2.84
CA THR A 120 -7.23 -2.99 -2.82
C THR A 120 -6.75 -3.46 -1.46
N LEU A 121 -6.10 -2.61 -0.65
CA LEU A 121 -5.79 -2.94 0.75
C LEU A 121 -7.05 -3.22 1.56
N VAL A 122 -8.07 -2.37 1.42
CA VAL A 122 -9.37 -2.56 2.09
C VAL A 122 -10.09 -3.81 1.55
N LEU A 123 -10.10 -3.99 0.24
CA LEU A 123 -10.77 -5.13 -0.40
C LEU A 123 -10.13 -6.47 0.00
N SER A 124 -8.80 -6.50 0.05
CA SER A 124 -8.04 -7.66 0.47
C SER A 124 -8.40 -8.03 1.91
N ALA A 125 -8.48 -7.06 2.83
CA ALA A 125 -8.92 -7.35 4.21
C ALA A 125 -10.31 -8.04 4.31
N ALA A 126 -11.19 -7.88 3.32
CA ALA A 126 -12.52 -8.47 3.29
C ALA A 126 -12.64 -9.79 2.51
N LEU A 127 -11.68 -10.12 1.64
CA LEU A 127 -11.77 -11.27 0.74
C LEU A 127 -10.68 -12.32 1.01
N PRO A 128 -11.02 -13.61 1.07
CA PRO A 128 -10.03 -14.68 1.06
C PRO A 128 -9.35 -14.76 -0.31
N THR A 129 -8.03 -14.94 -0.33
CA THR A 129 -7.25 -15.13 -1.56
C THR A 129 -7.10 -16.61 -1.88
N ALA A 130 -7.15 -16.96 -3.17
CA ALA A 130 -6.95 -18.32 -3.62
C ALA A 130 -5.44 -18.70 -3.59
N PRO A 131 -5.10 -20.00 -3.42
CA PRO A 131 -3.72 -20.44 -3.51
C PRO A 131 -3.06 -20.04 -4.84
N GLY A 132 -1.85 -19.48 -4.78
CA GLY A 132 -1.10 -19.02 -5.95
C GLY A 132 -1.45 -17.61 -6.44
N PHE A 133 -2.44 -16.93 -5.85
CA PHE A 133 -2.82 -15.56 -6.23
C PHE A 133 -1.65 -14.57 -6.16
N ASP A 134 -0.77 -14.70 -5.15
CA ASP A 134 0.35 -13.77 -4.95
C ASP A 134 1.37 -13.83 -6.10
N ALA A 135 1.68 -15.03 -6.61
CA ALA A 135 2.58 -15.20 -7.75
C ALA A 135 2.01 -14.57 -9.04
N TRP A 136 0.68 -14.66 -9.23
CA TRP A 136 0.00 -13.97 -10.33
C TRP A 136 0.09 -12.45 -10.19
N VAL A 137 -0.12 -11.93 -8.97
CA VAL A 137 -0.04 -10.49 -8.69
C VAL A 137 1.38 -9.97 -8.93
N ASP A 138 2.41 -10.66 -8.43
CA ASP A 138 3.81 -10.29 -8.63
C ASP A 138 4.19 -10.23 -10.11
N SER A 139 3.74 -11.22 -10.89
CA SER A 139 3.92 -11.26 -12.34
C SER A 139 3.25 -10.05 -13.03
N LEU A 140 2.03 -9.70 -12.62
CA LEU A 140 1.31 -8.55 -13.20
C LEU A 140 1.94 -7.21 -12.80
N ILE A 141 2.44 -7.07 -11.57
CA ILE A 141 3.20 -5.88 -11.13
C ILE A 141 4.44 -5.72 -12.02
N ALA A 142 5.22 -6.79 -12.21
CA ALA A 142 6.40 -6.73 -13.07
C ALA A 142 6.06 -6.43 -14.54
N ALA A 143 4.99 -7.02 -15.06
CA ALA A 143 4.51 -6.78 -16.43
C ALA A 143 4.11 -5.30 -16.65
N THR A 144 3.40 -4.69 -15.70
CA THR A 144 2.99 -3.28 -15.82
C THR A 144 4.19 -2.33 -15.81
N ILE A 145 5.25 -2.62 -15.04
CA ILE A 145 6.51 -1.87 -15.08
C ILE A 145 7.17 -1.98 -16.46
N ALA A 146 7.26 -3.20 -17.00
CA ALA A 146 7.83 -3.42 -18.32
C ALA A 146 7.05 -2.64 -19.40
N VAL A 147 5.71 -2.70 -19.36
CA VAL A 147 4.83 -1.96 -20.28
C VAL A 147 5.06 -0.46 -20.19
N VAL A 148 5.16 0.11 -18.98
CA VAL A 148 5.45 1.55 -18.80
C VAL A 148 6.80 1.93 -19.40
N GLY A 149 7.84 1.14 -19.15
CA GLY A 149 9.18 1.37 -19.72
C GLY A 149 9.16 1.33 -21.26
N ILE A 150 8.53 0.30 -21.84
CA ILE A 150 8.41 0.14 -23.30
C ILE A 150 7.58 1.27 -23.91
N GLY A 151 6.44 1.60 -23.31
CA GLY A 151 5.57 2.69 -23.77
C GLY A 151 6.30 4.04 -23.81
N ASN A 152 7.16 4.30 -22.82
CA ASN A 152 8.00 5.50 -22.82
C ASN A 152 9.05 5.51 -23.93
N LEU A 153 9.65 4.37 -24.25
CA LEU A 153 10.62 4.25 -25.35
C LEU A 153 9.97 4.57 -26.70
N ILE A 154 8.75 4.07 -26.91
CA ILE A 154 8.01 4.23 -28.17
C ILE A 154 7.50 5.67 -28.31
N LEU A 155 6.82 6.20 -27.28
CA LEU A 155 6.13 7.48 -27.36
C LEU A 155 7.04 8.68 -27.08
N LYS A 156 8.09 8.50 -26.26
CA LYS A 156 9.03 9.54 -25.79
C LYS A 156 8.37 10.76 -25.12
N LYS A 157 7.09 10.64 -24.78
CA LYS A 157 6.26 11.66 -24.14
C LYS A 157 5.22 10.98 -23.25
N GLU A 158 4.60 11.75 -22.38
CA GLU A 158 3.57 11.22 -21.49
C GLU A 158 2.35 10.69 -22.29
N PRO A 159 1.94 9.42 -22.10
CA PRO A 159 0.74 8.89 -22.72
C PRO A 159 -0.53 9.47 -22.11
N ARG A 160 -1.60 9.62 -22.91
CA ARG A 160 -2.91 10.08 -22.42
C ARG A 160 -3.51 9.13 -21.37
N HIS A 161 -3.29 7.84 -21.55
CA HIS A 161 -3.78 6.76 -20.67
C HIS A 161 -2.90 6.55 -19.43
N ARG A 162 -1.92 7.42 -19.15
CA ARG A 162 -1.01 7.25 -18.02
C ARG A 162 -1.70 7.01 -16.68
N VAL A 163 -2.79 7.74 -16.44
CA VAL A 163 -3.59 7.62 -15.21
C VAL A 163 -4.14 6.20 -15.04
N ILE A 164 -4.50 5.53 -16.14
CA ILE A 164 -5.02 4.15 -16.13
C ILE A 164 -3.91 3.19 -15.73
N GLU A 165 -2.71 3.32 -16.30
CA GLU A 165 -1.56 2.46 -15.95
C GLU A 165 -1.19 2.58 -14.47
N VAL A 166 -1.20 3.81 -13.95
CA VAL A 166 -0.94 4.09 -12.53
C VAL A 166 -2.03 3.52 -11.63
N PHE A 167 -3.29 3.65 -12.05
CA PHE A 167 -4.42 3.08 -11.34
C PHE A 167 -4.32 1.55 -11.28
N VAL A 168 -4.07 0.89 -12.42
CA VAL A 168 -3.90 -0.58 -12.51
C VAL A 168 -2.72 -1.05 -11.67
N PHE A 169 -1.57 -0.37 -11.77
CA PHE A 169 -0.41 -0.68 -10.95
C PHE A 169 -0.73 -0.55 -9.46
N GLY A 170 -1.40 0.52 -9.04
CA GLY A 170 -1.81 0.70 -7.65
C GLY A 170 -2.77 -0.38 -7.13
N LEU A 171 -3.70 -0.84 -7.96
CA LEU A 171 -4.57 -1.97 -7.60
C LEU A 171 -3.75 -3.26 -7.37
N LEU A 172 -2.94 -3.64 -8.36
CA LEU A 172 -2.15 -4.86 -8.30
C LEU A 172 -1.19 -4.84 -7.11
N HIS A 173 -0.52 -3.71 -6.91
CA HIS A 173 0.43 -3.57 -5.81
C HIS A 173 -0.22 -3.67 -4.44
N GLY A 174 -1.43 -3.11 -4.28
CA GLY A 174 -2.16 -3.25 -3.03
C GLY A 174 -2.58 -4.68 -2.71
N PHE A 175 -2.82 -5.51 -3.72
CA PHE A 175 -2.99 -6.94 -3.50
C PHE A 175 -1.69 -7.60 -3.01
N GLY A 176 -0.55 -7.32 -3.65
CA GLY A 176 0.74 -7.92 -3.28
C GLY A 176 1.16 -7.56 -1.85
N PHE A 177 0.95 -6.32 -1.45
CA PHE A 177 1.27 -5.86 -0.09
C PHE A 177 0.30 -6.42 0.97
N ALA A 178 -0.99 -6.52 0.66
CA ALA A 178 -1.95 -7.09 1.60
C ALA A 178 -1.70 -8.57 1.88
N ALA A 179 -1.14 -9.32 0.94
CA ALA A 179 -0.70 -10.70 1.17
C ALA A 179 0.41 -10.74 2.22
N ALA A 180 1.45 -9.90 2.07
CA ALA A 180 2.54 -9.76 3.02
C ALA A 180 2.08 -9.28 4.42
N LEU A 181 1.08 -8.39 4.51
CA LEU A 181 0.58 -7.94 5.82
C LEU A 181 -0.19 -9.02 6.58
N ARG A 182 -0.85 -9.94 5.90
CA ARG A 182 -1.60 -11.01 6.58
C ARG A 182 -0.70 -11.96 7.34
N SER A 183 0.55 -12.14 6.92
CA SER A 183 1.52 -12.97 7.65
C SER A 183 2.18 -12.26 8.83
N GLU A 184 2.30 -10.92 8.78
CA GLU A 184 3.06 -10.14 9.76
C GLU A 184 2.19 -9.49 10.84
N VAL A 185 0.94 -9.13 10.53
CA VAL A 185 0.04 -8.43 11.44
C VAL A 185 -1.03 -9.39 11.95
N PRO A 186 -1.11 -9.67 13.27
CA PRO A 186 -2.28 -10.28 13.85
C PRO A 186 -3.44 -9.30 13.67
N TRP A 187 -4.27 -9.53 12.65
CA TRP A 187 -5.53 -8.81 12.47
C TRP A 187 -6.42 -9.18 13.65
N ALA A 188 -6.24 -8.50 14.78
CA ALA A 188 -7.01 -8.74 15.97
C ALA A 188 -8.48 -8.54 15.62
N GLU A 189 -9.30 -9.58 15.80
CA GLU A 189 -10.74 -9.52 15.58
C GLU A 189 -11.31 -8.31 16.34
N GLY A 190 -11.77 -7.30 15.61
CA GLY A 190 -12.34 -6.06 16.16
C GLY A 190 -11.44 -4.82 16.14
N ALA A 191 -10.15 -4.93 15.82
CA ALA A 191 -9.30 -3.75 15.56
C ALA A 191 -9.58 -3.22 14.14
N GLY A 192 -10.36 -2.16 14.03
CA GLY A 192 -10.78 -1.62 12.73
C GLY A 192 -9.62 -1.35 11.76
N VAL A 193 -9.77 -1.84 10.52
CA VAL A 193 -8.80 -1.78 9.41
C VAL A 193 -8.48 -0.33 8.95
N VAL A 194 -9.37 0.61 9.30
CA VAL A 194 -9.34 2.00 8.86
C VAL A 194 -8.06 2.74 9.25
N LYS A 195 -7.68 2.69 10.54
CA LYS A 195 -6.54 3.46 11.06
C LYS A 195 -5.20 2.94 10.52
N PRO A 196 -4.94 1.62 10.51
CA PRO A 196 -3.76 1.05 9.86
C PRO A 196 -3.63 1.40 8.38
N VAL A 197 -4.71 1.22 7.60
CA VAL A 197 -4.70 1.50 6.16
C VAL A 197 -4.49 2.98 5.89
N LEU A 198 -5.09 3.87 6.69
CA LEU A 198 -4.88 5.31 6.55
C LEU A 198 -3.44 5.72 6.88
N GLY A 199 -2.89 5.23 7.99
CA GLY A 199 -1.51 5.50 8.39
C GLY A 199 -0.53 5.05 7.32
N PHE A 200 -0.69 3.82 6.85
CA PHE A 200 0.14 3.24 5.79
C PHE A 200 0.10 4.07 4.51
N ASN A 201 -1.08 4.39 3.98
CA ASN A 201 -1.18 5.16 2.73
C ASN A 201 -0.62 6.58 2.85
N LEU A 202 -0.74 7.22 4.02
CA LEU A 202 -0.11 8.52 4.26
C LEU A 202 1.42 8.43 4.31
N GLY A 203 1.96 7.34 4.86
CA GLY A 203 3.39 7.03 4.80
C GLY A 203 3.88 6.85 3.37
N VAL A 204 3.13 6.07 2.57
CA VAL A 204 3.39 5.85 1.13
C VAL A 204 3.39 7.16 0.36
N GLU A 205 2.37 8.00 0.56
CA GLU A 205 2.27 9.31 -0.10
C GLU A 205 3.44 10.22 0.29
N ALA A 206 3.81 10.26 1.57
CA ALA A 206 4.97 11.02 2.04
C ALA A 206 6.29 10.55 1.40
N GLY A 207 6.50 9.24 1.30
CA GLY A 207 7.67 8.66 0.64
C GLY A 207 7.71 8.99 -0.86
N GLN A 208 6.57 8.87 -1.56
CA GLN A 208 6.47 9.22 -2.99
C GLN A 208 6.75 10.70 -3.24
N VAL A 209 6.19 11.59 -2.42
CA VAL A 209 6.44 13.03 -2.51
C VAL A 209 7.92 13.34 -2.29
N LEU A 210 8.56 12.73 -1.28
CA LEU A 210 9.98 12.93 -1.01
C LEU A 210 10.84 12.54 -2.22
N VAL A 211 10.63 11.33 -2.76
CA VAL A 211 11.36 10.86 -3.96
C VAL A 211 11.11 11.79 -5.13
N ALA A 212 9.86 12.19 -5.37
CA ALA A 212 9.51 13.05 -6.48
C ALA A 212 10.11 14.46 -6.39
N VAL A 213 10.10 15.10 -5.22
CA VAL A 213 10.69 16.43 -5.03
C VAL A 213 12.20 16.42 -5.28
N ILE A 214 12.88 15.30 -5.06
CA ILE A 214 14.31 15.15 -5.33
C ILE A 214 14.55 14.77 -6.81
N VAL A 215 13.91 13.72 -7.29
CA VAL A 215 14.21 13.10 -8.58
C VAL A 215 13.62 13.88 -9.75
N PHE A 216 12.42 14.45 -9.61
CA PHE A 216 11.75 15.15 -10.71
C PHE A 216 12.52 16.41 -11.18
N PRO A 217 13.02 17.30 -10.29
CA PRO A 217 13.86 18.42 -10.70
C PRO A 217 15.16 18.00 -11.38
N LEU A 218 15.78 16.92 -10.90
CA LEU A 218 17.01 16.38 -11.51
C LEU A 218 16.76 15.88 -12.94
N ILE A 219 15.68 15.14 -13.15
CA ILE A 219 15.26 14.68 -14.48
C ILE A 219 14.92 15.88 -15.37
N PHE A 220 14.16 16.84 -14.85
CA PHE A 220 13.76 18.03 -15.60
C PHE A 220 14.97 18.84 -16.06
N TRP A 221 15.93 19.07 -15.18
CA TRP A 221 17.20 19.72 -15.49
C TRP A 221 18.00 18.92 -16.53
N ALA A 222 18.17 17.61 -16.34
CA ALA A 222 18.91 16.75 -17.25
C ALA A 222 18.29 16.72 -18.66
N ARG A 223 16.96 16.73 -18.76
CA ARG A 223 16.24 16.77 -20.05
C ARG A 223 16.47 18.06 -20.84
N GLN A 224 16.74 19.17 -20.17
CA GLN A 224 17.02 20.46 -20.82
C GLN A 224 18.48 20.60 -21.27
N HIS A 225 19.38 19.76 -20.75
CA HIS A 225 20.79 19.88 -21.03
C HIS A 225 21.15 19.37 -22.44
N PRO A 226 21.85 20.15 -23.28
CA PRO A 226 21.95 19.91 -24.72
C PRO A 226 22.66 18.61 -25.11
N LYS A 227 23.59 18.13 -24.27
CA LYS A 227 24.37 16.91 -24.52
C LYS A 227 23.69 15.62 -24.06
N ILE A 228 22.88 15.69 -23.00
CA ILE A 228 22.35 14.49 -22.32
C ILE A 228 20.84 14.34 -22.48
N GLY A 229 20.11 15.43 -22.78
CA GLY A 229 18.65 15.44 -22.75
C GLY A 229 17.99 14.44 -23.71
N SER A 230 18.62 14.19 -24.87
CA SER A 230 18.16 13.18 -25.84
C SER A 230 18.30 11.74 -25.34
N TYR A 231 19.17 11.48 -24.37
CA TYR A 231 19.44 10.17 -23.80
C TYR A 231 18.66 9.89 -22.50
N VAL A 232 18.28 10.93 -21.74
CA VAL A 232 17.60 10.76 -20.44
C VAL A 232 16.37 9.87 -20.52
N VAL A 233 15.44 10.18 -21.43
CA VAL A 233 14.19 9.41 -21.56
C VAL A 233 14.45 8.02 -22.13
N PRO A 234 15.18 7.82 -23.24
CA PRO A 234 15.42 6.48 -23.78
C PRO A 234 16.20 5.57 -22.84
N VAL A 235 17.30 6.06 -22.26
CA VAL A 235 18.14 5.23 -21.37
C VAL A 235 17.38 4.90 -20.09
N GLY A 236 16.77 5.90 -19.45
CA GLY A 236 15.98 5.68 -18.23
C GLY A 236 14.81 4.71 -18.46
N SER A 237 14.09 4.86 -19.57
CA SER A 237 12.95 4.00 -19.89
C SER A 237 13.40 2.59 -20.29
N GLY A 238 14.57 2.47 -20.93
CA GLY A 238 15.20 1.18 -21.22
C GLY A 238 15.56 0.43 -19.95
N LEU A 239 16.09 1.11 -18.94
CA LEU A 239 16.35 0.51 -17.62
C LEU A 239 15.06 0.06 -16.93
N VAL A 240 14.02 0.90 -16.95
CA VAL A 240 12.70 0.54 -16.38
C VAL A 240 12.13 -0.70 -17.08
N ALA A 241 12.15 -0.74 -18.41
CA ALA A 241 11.70 -1.88 -19.19
C ALA A 241 12.51 -3.15 -18.89
N PHE A 242 13.83 -3.01 -18.80
CA PHE A 242 14.76 -4.10 -18.50
C PHE A 242 14.50 -4.72 -17.12
N PHE A 243 14.39 -3.90 -16.07
CA PHE A 243 14.09 -4.39 -14.73
C PHE A 243 12.70 -5.04 -14.66
N GLY A 244 11.68 -4.42 -15.27
CA GLY A 244 10.34 -5.00 -15.36
C GLY A 244 10.34 -6.37 -16.05
N ALA A 245 11.04 -6.50 -17.18
CA ALA A 245 11.13 -7.75 -17.92
C ALA A 245 11.85 -8.85 -17.13
N ILE A 246 12.96 -8.52 -16.46
CA ILE A 246 13.69 -9.48 -15.63
C ILE A 246 12.84 -9.94 -14.44
N TRP A 247 12.16 -9.01 -13.76
CA TRP A 247 11.27 -9.38 -12.65
C TRP A 247 10.09 -10.21 -13.11
N LEU A 248 9.55 -9.95 -14.30
CA LEU A 248 8.48 -10.75 -14.87
C LEU A 248 8.91 -12.19 -15.09
N VAL A 249 10.09 -12.41 -15.69
CA VAL A 249 10.63 -13.75 -15.88
C VAL A 249 10.81 -14.46 -14.53
N ARG A 250 11.34 -13.77 -13.52
CA ARG A 250 11.53 -14.33 -12.17
C ARG A 250 10.22 -14.62 -11.44
N ALA A 251 9.16 -13.89 -11.71
CA ALA A 251 7.86 -14.12 -11.09
C ALA A 251 7.12 -15.31 -11.72
N THR A 252 7.48 -15.70 -12.95
CA THR A 252 6.85 -16.79 -13.69
C THR A 252 7.58 -18.14 -13.61
N VAL A 253 8.82 -18.17 -13.14
CA VAL A 253 9.69 -19.37 -13.08
C VAL A 253 9.81 -19.83 -11.64
#